data_AF-A0A0F2TAN2-F1
#
_entry.id   AF-A0A0F2TAN2-F1
#
_cell.length_a   1.000
_cell.length_b   1.000
_cell.length_c   1.000
_cell.angle_alpha   90.00
_cell.angle_beta   90.00
_cell.angle_gamma   90.00
#
_symmetry.space_group_name_H-M   'P 1'
#
loop_
_entity.id
_entity.type
_entity.pdbx_description
1 polymer ?
#
loop_
_entity_poly.entity_id
_entity_poly.type
_entity_poly.pdbx_seq_one_letter_code
_entity_poly.pdbx_strand_id
1 'polypeptide(L)'
;MAASADGNMSQTVIDTAVKERERLHTGRSRTSTMVVLGLLAAAGLFAALVLGKADPNTPPDCDGHTMTHTSLCQIISNRGGGGTFSYSEMIDRRESSKEIWRYVGFGTTGVMLVSMVFAFTKLDPNRPWGTAVPAACPRCYQPTLREKLTVHSVTRGRTTYRYSGIVTLCTPVCGFRTIRQR
;
A
#
# COMPACT_ATOMS: atom_id res chain seq x y z
N MET A 1 -21.59 -35.84 24.33
CA MET A 1 -20.64 -35.93 23.21
C MET A 1 -20.67 -34.60 22.45
N ALA A 2 -19.87 -33.62 22.86
CA ALA A 2 -19.77 -32.31 22.22
C ALA A 2 -18.35 -32.18 21.64
N ALA A 3 -18.13 -32.78 20.47
CA ALA A 3 -16.85 -32.79 19.78
C ALA A 3 -17.11 -32.55 18.29
N SER A 4 -17.16 -31.28 17.86
CA SER A 4 -17.19 -30.94 16.43
C SER A 4 -16.97 -29.46 16.10
N ALA A 5 -17.20 -28.52 17.03
CA ALA A 5 -16.94 -27.10 16.77
C ALA A 5 -15.44 -26.71 16.94
N ASP A 6 -14.79 -27.19 18.00
CA ASP A 6 -13.39 -26.81 18.31
C ASP A 6 -12.37 -27.43 17.35
N GLY A 7 -12.64 -28.66 16.86
CA GLY A 7 -11.82 -29.32 15.85
C GLY A 7 -11.82 -28.59 14.50
N ASN A 8 -12.95 -28.00 14.11
CA ASN A 8 -13.08 -27.27 12.84
C ASN A 8 -12.38 -25.89 12.91
N MET A 9 -12.52 -25.19 14.04
CA MET A 9 -11.90 -23.87 14.22
C MET A 9 -10.37 -23.96 14.36
N SER A 10 -9.87 -24.96 15.09
CA SER A 10 -8.42 -25.21 15.19
C SER A 10 -7.78 -25.54 13.85
N GLN A 11 -8.44 -26.37 13.02
CA GLN A 11 -8.01 -26.61 11.63
C GLN A 11 -8.02 -25.32 10.79
N THR A 12 -9.04 -24.48 10.92
CA THR A 12 -9.12 -23.22 10.18
C THR A 12 -7.96 -22.27 10.51
N VAL A 13 -7.54 -22.19 11.77
CA VAL A 13 -6.38 -21.39 12.19
C VAL A 13 -5.08 -21.97 11.64
N ILE A 14 -4.93 -23.31 11.65
CA ILE A 14 -3.78 -24.00 11.06
C ILE A 14 -3.71 -23.74 9.55
N ASP A 15 -4.83 -23.87 8.83
CA ASP A 15 -4.87 -23.65 7.38
C ASP A 15 -4.60 -22.18 7.04
N THR A 16 -5.05 -21.25 7.89
CA THR A 16 -4.70 -19.82 7.76
C THR A 16 -3.18 -19.62 7.87
N ALA A 17 -2.53 -20.28 8.84
CA ALA A 17 -1.08 -20.22 9.02
C ALA A 17 -0.30 -20.84 7.86
N VAL A 18 -0.74 -22.01 7.36
CA VAL A 18 -0.15 -22.68 6.19
C VAL A 18 -0.26 -21.80 4.94
N LYS A 19 -1.47 -21.26 4.68
CA LYS A 19 -1.72 -20.36 3.56
C LYS A 19 -0.91 -19.07 3.65
N GLU A 20 -0.71 -18.54 4.85
CA GLU A 20 0.14 -17.37 5.05
C GLU A 20 1.61 -17.67 4.69
N ARG A 21 2.12 -18.83 5.12
CA ARG A 21 3.48 -19.26 4.78
C ARG A 21 3.64 -19.49 3.28
N GLU A 22 2.68 -20.14 2.62
CA GLU A 22 2.69 -20.33 1.17
C GLU A 22 2.70 -18.98 0.44
N ARG A 23 1.85 -18.03 0.88
CA ARG A 23 1.83 -16.68 0.32
C ARG A 23 3.19 -15.99 0.41
N LEU A 24 3.88 -16.11 1.55
CA LEU A 24 5.24 -15.59 1.70
C LEU A 24 6.21 -16.25 0.70
N HIS A 25 6.15 -17.58 0.54
CA HIS A 25 7.01 -18.29 -0.40
C HIS A 25 6.76 -17.94 -1.87
N THR A 26 5.52 -17.67 -2.27
CA THR A 26 5.21 -17.37 -3.68
C THR A 26 5.74 -16.01 -4.15
N GLY A 27 5.99 -15.07 -3.23
CA GLY A 27 6.45 -13.70 -3.57
C GLY A 27 5.49 -12.88 -4.44
N ARG A 28 4.33 -13.43 -4.83
CA ARG A 28 3.40 -12.83 -5.80
C ARG A 28 2.78 -11.53 -5.31
N SER A 29 2.56 -11.42 -4.00
CA SER A 29 2.09 -10.18 -3.36
C SER A 29 3.14 -9.08 -3.40
N ARG A 30 4.43 -9.42 -3.36
CA ARG A 30 5.53 -8.45 -3.48
C ARG A 30 5.56 -7.88 -4.89
N THR A 31 5.56 -8.72 -5.93
CA THR A 31 5.60 -8.25 -7.31
C THR A 31 4.40 -7.38 -7.65
N SER A 32 3.17 -7.78 -7.28
CA SER A 32 1.99 -6.95 -7.53
C SER A 32 2.07 -5.59 -6.82
N THR A 33 2.48 -5.58 -5.55
CA THR A 33 2.60 -4.33 -4.77
C THR A 33 3.67 -3.41 -5.34
N MET A 34 4.82 -3.96 -5.74
CA MET A 34 5.91 -3.19 -6.37
C MET A 34 5.49 -2.56 -7.69
N VAL A 35 4.76 -3.30 -8.52
CA VAL A 35 4.27 -2.78 -9.81
C VAL A 35 3.29 -1.63 -9.58
N VAL A 36 2.33 -1.80 -8.67
CA VAL A 36 1.34 -0.75 -8.37
C VAL A 36 2.01 0.50 -7.79
N LEU A 37 2.90 0.34 -6.81
CA LEU A 37 3.63 1.47 -6.21
C LEU A 37 4.55 2.15 -7.23
N GLY A 38 5.22 1.38 -8.09
CA GLY A 38 6.07 1.92 -9.16
C GLY A 38 5.27 2.74 -10.18
N LEU A 39 4.08 2.27 -10.58
CA LEU A 39 3.19 3.02 -11.48
C LEU A 39 2.71 4.32 -10.84
N LEU A 40 2.32 4.29 -9.56
CA LEU A 40 1.92 5.50 -8.83
C LEU A 40 3.07 6.50 -8.67
N ALA A 41 4.29 6.01 -8.39
CA ALA A 41 5.47 6.85 -8.33
C ALA A 41 5.78 7.48 -9.70
N ALA A 42 5.69 6.72 -10.78
CA ALA A 42 5.89 7.22 -12.15
C ALA A 42 4.84 8.29 -12.51
N ALA A 43 3.57 8.07 -12.14
CA ALA A 43 2.50 9.05 -12.36
C ALA A 43 2.72 10.34 -11.55
N GLY A 44 3.15 10.22 -10.28
CA GLY A 44 3.52 11.37 -9.45
C GLY A 44 4.67 12.18 -10.03
N LEU A 45 5.72 11.50 -10.51
CA LEU A 45 6.86 12.13 -11.16
C LEU A 45 6.45 12.81 -12.47
N PHE A 46 5.61 12.15 -13.27
CA PHE A 46 5.07 12.72 -14.50
C PHE A 46 4.27 14.00 -14.22
N ALA A 47 3.41 14.01 -13.20
CA ALA A 47 2.68 15.21 -12.79
C ALA A 47 3.63 16.34 -12.37
N ALA A 48 4.68 16.04 -11.59
CA ALA A 48 5.66 17.05 -11.18
C ALA A 48 6.42 17.67 -12.37
N LEU A 49 6.83 16.82 -13.33
CA LEU A 49 7.71 17.22 -14.43
C LEU A 49 6.97 17.82 -15.62
N VAL A 50 5.76 17.37 -15.91
CA VAL A 50 4.98 17.79 -17.09
C VAL A 50 3.98 18.86 -16.72
N LEU A 51 3.16 18.65 -15.69
CA LEU A 51 2.12 19.61 -15.29
C LEU A 51 2.71 20.75 -14.46
N GLY A 52 3.68 20.45 -13.61
CA GLY A 52 4.35 21.44 -12.76
C GLY A 52 5.44 22.26 -13.46
N LYS A 53 5.71 22.04 -14.76
CA LYS A 53 6.70 22.84 -15.49
C LYS A 53 6.16 24.25 -15.75
N ALA A 54 6.69 25.22 -15.03
CA ALA A 54 6.56 26.63 -15.39
C ALA A 54 7.50 26.93 -16.56
N ASP A 55 6.93 27.33 -17.69
CA ASP A 55 7.67 27.94 -18.76
C ASP A 55 7.50 29.46 -18.59
N PRO A 56 8.58 30.20 -18.25
CA PRO A 56 8.50 31.62 -17.93
C PRO A 56 8.15 32.48 -19.15
N ASN A 57 8.27 31.93 -20.36
CA ASN A 57 8.11 32.70 -21.59
C ASN A 57 6.73 32.52 -22.25
N THR A 58 5.87 31.64 -21.72
CA THR A 58 4.54 31.46 -22.29
C THR A 58 3.57 32.49 -21.68
N PRO A 59 2.91 33.34 -22.48
CA PRO A 59 1.90 34.26 -21.96
C PRO A 59 0.74 33.50 -21.30
N PRO A 60 0.08 34.08 -20.29
CA PRO A 60 -1.12 33.51 -19.70
C PRO A 60 -2.31 33.57 -20.66
N ASP A 61 -3.20 32.58 -20.57
CA ASP A 61 -4.45 32.55 -21.32
C ASP A 61 -5.63 32.99 -20.44
N CYS A 62 -6.57 33.71 -21.05
CA CYS A 62 -7.86 34.09 -20.48
C CYS A 62 -8.96 33.60 -21.41
N ASP A 63 -9.84 32.70 -20.94
CA ASP A 63 -10.95 32.12 -21.72
C ASP A 63 -10.55 31.64 -23.14
N GLY A 64 -9.33 31.09 -23.27
CA GLY A 64 -8.79 30.56 -24.54
C GLY A 64 -8.05 31.57 -25.41
N HIS A 65 -7.90 32.82 -24.96
CA HIS A 65 -7.12 33.86 -25.64
C HIS A 65 -5.84 34.20 -24.88
N THR A 66 -4.71 34.22 -25.60
CA THR A 66 -3.43 34.66 -25.06
C THR A 66 -3.49 36.15 -24.70
N MET A 67 -3.19 36.46 -23.44
CA MET A 67 -3.17 37.83 -22.95
C MET A 67 -1.91 38.58 -23.38
N THR A 68 -2.04 39.89 -23.55
CA THR A 68 -0.92 40.83 -23.70
C THR A 68 -0.71 41.61 -22.39
N HIS A 69 0.45 42.22 -22.20
CA HIS A 69 0.82 42.92 -20.95
C HIS A 69 -0.16 44.02 -20.50
N THR A 70 -0.93 44.60 -21.43
CA THR A 70 -1.91 45.67 -21.16
C THR A 70 -3.34 45.15 -21.04
N SER A 71 -3.59 43.86 -21.30
CA SER A 71 -4.93 43.27 -21.26
C SER A 71 -5.38 42.93 -19.83
N LEU A 72 -6.68 43.09 -19.58
CA LEU A 72 -7.36 42.66 -18.36
C LEU A 72 -8.23 41.44 -18.69
N CYS A 73 -8.17 40.42 -17.84
CA CYS A 73 -9.02 39.24 -17.96
C CYS A 73 -10.19 39.34 -17.00
N GLN A 74 -11.42 39.28 -17.50
CA GLN A 74 -12.61 39.24 -16.66
C GLN A 74 -13.12 37.80 -16.58
N ILE A 75 -12.91 37.15 -15.44
CA ILE A 75 -13.47 35.81 -15.21
C ILE A 75 -14.83 35.99 -14.58
N ILE A 76 -15.89 35.53 -15.24
CA ILE A 76 -17.25 35.53 -14.68
C ILE A 76 -17.53 34.12 -14.17
N SER A 77 -17.53 33.92 -12.85
CA SER A 77 -17.85 32.63 -12.24
C SER A 77 -19.09 32.71 -11.36
N ASN A 78 -20.02 31.78 -11.54
CA ASN A 78 -21.27 31.70 -10.76
C ASN A 78 -21.06 31.21 -9.31
N ARG A 79 -19.83 30.85 -8.92
CA ARG A 79 -19.50 30.29 -7.59
C ARG A 79 -18.64 31.22 -6.72
N GLY A 80 -18.67 32.53 -6.97
CA GLY A 80 -18.10 33.52 -6.06
C GLY A 80 -16.60 33.81 -6.21
N GLY A 81 -16.00 33.46 -7.35
CA GLY A 81 -14.59 33.75 -7.66
C GLY A 81 -14.39 34.68 -8.87
N GLY A 82 -15.44 35.36 -9.32
CA GLY A 82 -15.37 36.24 -10.49
C GLY A 82 -14.72 37.59 -10.18
N GLY A 83 -13.89 38.10 -11.10
CA GLY A 83 -13.14 39.34 -10.95
C GLY A 83 -12.36 39.72 -12.20
N THR A 84 -11.83 40.94 -12.24
CA THR A 84 -10.91 41.42 -13.27
C THR A 84 -9.47 41.21 -12.80
N PHE A 85 -8.70 40.41 -13.53
CA PHE A 85 -7.31 40.10 -13.25
C PHE A 85 -6.40 40.77 -14.27
N SER A 86 -5.35 41.41 -13.78
CA SER A 86 -4.26 41.94 -14.60
C SER A 86 -3.35 40.82 -15.12
N TYR A 87 -2.56 41.11 -16.15
CA TYR A 87 -1.58 40.18 -16.72
C TYR A 87 -0.63 39.58 -15.66
N SER A 88 -0.13 40.41 -14.73
CA SER A 88 0.77 39.97 -13.66
C SER A 88 0.08 39.05 -12.64
N GLU A 89 -1.18 39.31 -12.29
CA GLU A 89 -1.94 38.43 -11.38
C GLU A 89 -2.23 37.07 -12.01
N MET A 90 -2.45 37.03 -13.33
CA MET A 90 -2.62 35.77 -14.06
C MET A 90 -1.32 34.96 -14.14
N ILE A 91 -0.17 35.62 -14.26
CA ILE A 91 1.13 34.95 -14.13
C ILE A 91 1.30 34.36 -12.73
N ASP A 92 1.06 35.16 -11.68
CA ASP A 92 1.25 34.71 -10.29
C ASP A 92 0.32 33.52 -9.94
N ARG A 93 -0.94 33.56 -10.38
CA ARG A 93 -1.87 32.42 -10.24
C ARG A 93 -1.42 31.18 -11.00
N ARG A 94 -0.86 31.35 -12.19
CA ARG A 94 -0.35 30.22 -12.99
C ARG A 94 0.90 29.63 -12.35
N GLU A 95 1.83 30.46 -11.89
CA GLU A 95 3.05 30.04 -11.22
C GLU A 95 2.74 29.31 -9.92
N SER A 96 1.91 29.88 -9.06
CA SER A 96 1.47 29.24 -7.81
C SER A 96 0.76 27.91 -8.06
N SER A 97 -0.15 27.82 -9.04
CA SER A 97 -0.82 26.57 -9.38
C SER A 97 0.17 25.50 -9.86
N LYS A 98 1.13 25.86 -10.73
CA LYS A 98 2.16 24.94 -11.21
C LYS A 98 3.14 24.52 -10.10
N GLU A 99 3.45 25.43 -9.19
CA GLU A 99 4.27 25.15 -8.01
C GLU A 99 3.60 24.12 -7.09
N ILE A 100 2.29 24.26 -6.86
CA ILE A 100 1.49 23.26 -6.13
C ILE A 100 1.58 21.89 -6.80
N TRP A 101 1.40 21.80 -8.12
CA TRP A 101 1.50 20.53 -8.86
C TRP A 101 2.90 19.89 -8.75
N ARG A 102 3.95 20.71 -8.71
CA ARG A 102 5.33 20.26 -8.45
C ARG A 102 5.46 19.64 -7.07
N TYR A 103 5.03 20.34 -6.01
CA TYR A 103 5.12 19.82 -4.64
C TYR A 103 4.28 18.56 -4.45
N VAL A 104 3.06 18.53 -4.99
CA VAL A 104 2.18 17.36 -4.91
C VAL A 104 2.81 16.17 -5.64
N GLY A 105 3.35 16.37 -6.85
CA GLY A 105 3.99 15.31 -7.61
C GLY A 105 5.24 14.75 -6.93
N PHE A 106 6.16 15.62 -6.47
CA PHE A 106 7.36 15.17 -5.74
C PHE A 106 7.02 14.54 -4.39
N GLY A 107 6.11 15.13 -3.63
CA GLY A 107 5.65 14.60 -2.34
C GLY A 107 5.05 13.21 -2.50
N THR A 108 4.16 13.03 -3.49
CA THR A 108 3.54 11.73 -3.78
C THR A 108 4.60 10.71 -4.19
N THR A 109 5.53 11.09 -5.07
CA THR A 109 6.63 10.22 -5.52
C THR A 109 7.49 9.76 -4.33
N GLY A 110 7.87 10.69 -3.44
CA GLY A 110 8.64 10.37 -2.24
C GLY A 110 7.92 9.39 -1.32
N VAL A 111 6.63 9.61 -1.04
CA VAL A 111 5.82 8.69 -0.22
C VAL A 111 5.72 7.30 -0.86
N MET A 112 5.56 7.22 -2.18
CA MET A 112 5.48 5.94 -2.88
C MET A 112 6.82 5.18 -2.82
N LEU A 113 7.96 5.87 -2.96
CA LEU A 113 9.28 5.25 -2.82
C LEU A 113 9.53 4.71 -1.40
N VAL A 114 9.19 5.48 -0.37
CA VAL A 114 9.29 5.02 1.03
C VAL A 114 8.38 3.80 1.27
N SER A 115 7.15 3.86 0.76
CA SER A 115 6.20 2.75 0.83
C SER A 115 6.72 1.51 0.09
N MET A 116 7.42 1.70 -1.02
CA MET A 116 8.05 0.64 -1.79
C MET A 116 9.17 -0.04 -0.99
N VAL A 117 10.04 0.72 -0.32
CA VAL A 117 11.06 0.17 0.59
C VAL A 117 10.42 -0.61 1.74
N PHE A 118 9.37 -0.07 2.35
CA PHE A 118 8.65 -0.76 3.43
C PHE A 118 7.99 -2.06 2.93
N ALA A 119 7.34 -2.02 1.77
CA ALA A 119 6.78 -3.21 1.13
C ALA A 119 7.86 -4.25 0.83
N PHE A 120 9.05 -3.83 0.37
CA PHE A 120 10.17 -4.73 0.06
C PHE A 120 10.64 -5.49 1.29
N THR A 121 10.83 -4.78 2.40
CA THR A 121 11.34 -5.37 3.66
C THR A 121 10.30 -6.23 4.38
N LYS A 122 9.00 -5.94 4.21
CA LYS A 122 7.91 -6.68 4.85
C LYS A 122 7.42 -7.88 4.04
N LEU A 123 7.44 -7.79 2.71
CA LEU A 123 6.98 -8.83 1.78
C LEU A 123 8.13 -9.68 1.23
N ASP A 124 9.29 -9.67 1.89
CA ASP A 124 10.43 -10.47 1.46
C ASP A 124 10.11 -11.97 1.53
N PRO A 125 10.14 -12.72 0.41
CA PRO A 125 9.89 -14.16 0.42
C PRO A 125 10.95 -14.94 1.21
N ASN A 126 12.13 -14.36 1.42
CA ASN A 126 13.18 -14.96 2.24
C ASN A 126 12.94 -14.79 3.74
N ARG A 127 11.96 -13.96 4.14
CA ARG A 127 11.63 -13.79 5.54
C ARG A 127 10.99 -15.08 6.07
N PRO A 128 11.62 -15.74 7.06
CA PRO A 128 11.07 -16.98 7.56
C PRO A 128 9.75 -16.73 8.29
N TRP A 129 8.81 -17.67 8.13
CA TRP A 129 7.53 -17.62 8.81
C TRP A 129 7.71 -17.95 10.31
N GLY A 130 7.38 -17.02 11.19
CA GLY A 130 7.41 -17.23 12.64
C GLY A 130 8.82 -17.26 13.27
N THR A 131 8.84 -17.43 14.59
CA THR A 131 10.07 -17.56 15.39
C THR A 131 10.55 -19.01 15.38
N ALA A 132 11.86 -19.22 15.33
CA ALA A 132 12.43 -20.57 15.44
C ALA A 132 12.22 -21.12 16.85
N VAL A 133 11.87 -22.40 16.94
CA VAL A 133 11.75 -23.12 18.21
C VAL A 133 12.98 -24.03 18.34
N PRO A 134 13.67 -24.04 19.48
CA PRO A 134 14.88 -24.86 19.67
C PRO A 134 14.60 -26.38 19.71
N ALA A 135 13.35 -26.80 19.65
CA ALA A 135 12.96 -28.20 19.65
C ALA A 135 13.00 -28.83 18.25
N ALA A 136 13.41 -30.10 18.18
CA ALA A 136 13.33 -30.89 16.96
C ALA A 136 11.87 -31.21 16.60
N CYS A 137 11.59 -31.35 15.30
CA CYS A 137 10.28 -31.80 14.86
C CYS A 137 9.97 -33.21 15.36
N PRO A 138 8.81 -33.45 16.00
CA PRO A 138 8.46 -34.78 16.51
C PRO A 138 8.23 -35.81 15.40
N ARG A 139 8.09 -35.39 14.13
CA ARG A 139 7.84 -36.28 13.00
C ARG A 139 9.06 -36.52 12.11
N CYS A 140 9.87 -35.51 11.84
CA CYS A 140 11.07 -35.64 10.99
C CYS A 140 12.40 -35.36 11.71
N TYR A 141 12.36 -35.04 13.00
CA TYR A 141 13.52 -34.73 13.85
C TYR A 141 14.43 -33.58 13.36
N GLN A 142 13.99 -32.80 12.38
CA GLN A 142 14.73 -31.63 11.89
C GLN A 142 14.56 -30.42 12.81
N PRO A 143 15.59 -29.55 12.96
CA PRO A 143 15.54 -28.32 13.75
C PRO A 143 14.88 -27.15 12.99
N THR A 144 13.89 -27.44 12.15
CA THR A 144 13.21 -26.48 11.25
C THR A 144 11.85 -26.06 11.80
N LEU A 145 11.62 -26.26 13.09
CA LEU A 145 10.37 -25.96 13.76
C LEU A 145 10.21 -24.45 13.94
N ARG A 146 9.05 -23.92 13.57
CA ARG A 146 8.74 -22.50 13.73
C ARG A 146 7.36 -22.28 14.29
N GLU A 147 7.22 -21.23 15.09
CA GLU A 147 5.99 -20.86 15.77
C GLU A 147 5.55 -19.44 15.44
N LYS A 148 4.25 -19.25 15.30
CA LYS A 148 3.67 -17.92 15.13
C LYS A 148 2.26 -17.88 15.72
N LEU A 149 1.96 -16.80 16.44
CA LEU A 149 0.60 -16.49 16.83
C LEU A 149 -0.22 -16.17 15.58
N THR A 150 -1.22 -17.01 15.30
CA THR A 150 -2.13 -16.82 14.16
C THR A 150 -3.50 -16.47 14.70
N VAL A 151 -4.13 -15.48 14.08
CA VAL A 151 -5.45 -15.00 14.45
C VAL A 151 -6.36 -15.13 13.24
N HIS A 152 -7.51 -15.75 13.43
CA HIS A 152 -8.55 -15.87 12.44
C HIS A 152 -9.83 -15.22 12.97
N SER A 153 -10.35 -14.23 12.24
CA SER A 153 -11.61 -13.56 12.58
C SER A 153 -12.72 -13.99 11.63
N VAL A 154 -13.84 -14.45 12.18
CA VAL A 154 -15.03 -14.82 11.42
C VAL A 154 -16.15 -13.86 11.79
N THR A 155 -16.69 -13.15 10.80
CA THR A 155 -17.85 -12.28 10.98
C THR A 155 -19.13 -13.04 10.64
N ARG A 156 -20.08 -13.11 11.57
CA ARG A 156 -21.38 -13.79 11.40
C ARG A 156 -22.50 -12.81 11.72
N GLY A 157 -23.10 -12.21 10.69
CA GLY A 157 -24.08 -11.13 10.87
C GLY A 157 -23.40 -9.87 11.41
N ARG A 158 -23.85 -9.34 12.56
CA ARG A 158 -23.25 -8.17 13.23
C ARG A 158 -22.13 -8.51 14.21
N THR A 159 -21.91 -9.78 14.54
CA THR A 159 -20.88 -10.18 15.51
C THR A 159 -19.62 -10.68 14.80
N THR A 160 -18.46 -10.29 15.33
CA THR A 160 -17.16 -10.77 14.86
C THR A 160 -16.54 -11.65 15.94
N TYR A 161 -16.36 -12.93 15.64
CA TYR A 161 -15.69 -13.88 16.50
C TYR A 161 -14.20 -13.92 16.15
N ARG A 162 -13.33 -13.81 17.16
CA ARG A 162 -11.88 -13.82 16.98
C ARG A 162 -11.31 -15.07 17.62
N TYR A 163 -10.74 -15.94 16.79
CA TYR A 163 -10.02 -17.14 17.21
C TYR A 163 -8.53 -16.89 17.10
N SER A 164 -7.76 -17.31 18.10
CA SER A 164 -6.30 -17.15 18.10
C SER A 164 -5.63 -18.35 18.72
N GLY A 165 -4.47 -18.74 18.18
CA GLY A 165 -3.63 -19.79 18.74
C GLY A 165 -2.21 -19.70 18.22
N ILE A 166 -1.28 -20.30 18.96
CA ILE A 166 0.11 -20.41 18.54
C ILE A 166 0.19 -21.65 17.65
N VAL A 167 0.46 -21.42 16.37
CA VAL A 167 0.61 -22.51 15.40
C VAL A 167 2.09 -22.83 15.25
N THR A 168 2.41 -24.10 15.37
CA THR A 168 3.75 -24.64 15.16
C THR A 168 3.77 -25.41 13.84
N LEU A 169 4.64 -25.02 12.93
CA LEU A 169 4.83 -25.66 11.61
C LEU A 169 6.28 -26.14 11.47
N CYS A 170 6.47 -27.31 10.86
CA CYS A 170 7.80 -27.78 10.40
C CYS A 170 7.97 -27.51 8.89
N THR A 171 8.84 -28.22 8.16
CA THR A 171 8.96 -28.10 6.70
C THR A 171 7.68 -28.56 5.98
N PRO A 172 7.38 -28.01 4.79
CA PRO A 172 6.25 -28.46 3.98
C PRO A 172 6.36 -29.95 3.61
N VAL A 173 7.58 -30.49 3.50
CA VAL A 173 7.83 -31.92 3.22
C VAL A 173 7.41 -32.82 4.39
N CYS A 174 7.65 -32.40 5.63
CA CYS A 174 7.27 -33.15 6.83
C CYS A 174 5.76 -33.06 7.13
N GLY A 175 5.14 -31.92 6.79
CA GLY A 175 3.71 -31.69 6.99
C GLY A 175 3.26 -31.65 8.46
N PHE A 176 4.20 -31.59 9.42
CA PHE A 176 3.86 -31.45 10.83
C PHE A 176 3.29 -30.06 11.11
N ARG A 177 2.08 -30.06 11.67
CA ARG A 177 1.32 -28.87 12.05
C ARG A 177 0.58 -29.14 13.35
N THR A 178 0.74 -28.25 14.33
CA THR A 178 0.02 -28.32 15.60
C THR A 178 -0.35 -26.91 16.05
N ILE A 179 -1.38 -26.81 16.89
CA ILE A 179 -1.83 -25.57 17.49
C ILE A 179 -1.92 -25.75 19.00
N ARG A 180 -1.41 -24.77 19.73
CA ARG A 180 -1.63 -24.65 21.17
C ARG A 180 -2.43 -23.38 21.46
N GLN A 181 -3.35 -23.48 22.42
CA GLN A 181 -4.05 -22.31 22.93
C GLN A 181 -3.07 -21.42 23.69
N ARG A 182 -3.35 -20.11 23.69
CA ARG A 182 -2.59 -19.13 24.45
C ARG A 182 -3.06 -19.12 25.90
#